data_AF-A0AAE4C8H6-F1
#
_entry.id   AF-A0AAE4C8H6-F1
#
_cell.length_a   1.000
_cell.length_b   1.000
_cell.length_c   1.000
_cell.angle_alpha   90.00
_cell.angle_beta   90.00
_cell.angle_gamma   90.00
#
_symmetry.space_group_name_H-M   'P 1'
#
loop_
_entity.id
_entity.type
_entity.pdbx_description
1 polymer ?
#
loop_
_entity_poly.entity_id
_entity_poly.type
_entity_poly.pdbx_seq_one_letter_code
_entity_poly.pdbx_strand_id
1 'polypeptide(L)'
;MTRMWRLPSPSGDRGSIPLAMMVVVVGSMIGALVGTLVLSQFAATRVDLRRVHALHAAQAGLDVASAHIRAIASASGSDRTKLPCGPLTGSLGGGSTAVYRVTVRYYLSDPQNRAEDWLTTNKVRCNASSGLGVVPAYAYLVSTGADQPTTTFTDVPTRVLNGTYTFKIDNTNVVGGLIHVSNNGGADLCMDAGSGTPPQDRVLEMQRCEPGKVSQMFAYNDNLTISLVSSRSGSEPLGMCLDVDSVTDGKPVVFRSCASPTRQSQRWSFDDNSQFRPTNSNGTMNTSLCIYVLTARSVGSQVSIKPCSGDATQIVFRQDSGVGAGAAGATTGQLINYRQFGRCLDVTNAVDNAPYLIAWPCKTRPNQADVKWNQRFTLPTVPNGPHSEMSTNHSQVGVIRSGSNNNYCMSSPGSTTTGAYVRFNIACPVGPIPRNQQWTVYGKTDSYSTSYQIKDGWGYCLQPQDQNAANPDYFNATNKVMKIFVGPCDGSTLQKWNAEVNKLDPVRLKDVNEK
;
A
#
# COMPACT_ATOMS: atom_id res chain seq x y z
N MET A 1 -101.22 -68.80 -6.44
CA MET A 1 -101.45 -68.57 -7.88
C MET A 1 -100.65 -67.36 -8.32
N THR A 2 -99.49 -67.65 -8.93
CA THR A 2 -98.85 -66.95 -10.06
C THR A 2 -99.01 -65.44 -10.19
N ARG A 3 -97.93 -64.68 -9.92
CA ARG A 3 -97.60 -63.47 -10.70
C ARG A 3 -96.08 -63.29 -10.82
N MET A 4 -95.60 -63.73 -11.97
CA MET A 4 -94.29 -63.47 -12.57
C MET A 4 -94.17 -61.96 -12.85
N TRP A 5 -93.27 -61.24 -12.16
CA TRP A 5 -92.87 -59.89 -12.57
C TRP A 5 -91.69 -60.00 -13.53
N ARG A 6 -91.97 -59.65 -14.79
CA ARG A 6 -90.98 -59.46 -15.85
C ARG A 6 -90.02 -58.34 -15.46
N LEU A 7 -88.73 -58.54 -15.74
CA LEU A 7 -87.74 -57.47 -15.84
C LEU A 7 -88.27 -56.37 -16.78
N PRO A 8 -88.24 -55.08 -16.37
CA PRO A 8 -88.51 -53.98 -17.28
C PRO A 8 -87.48 -53.99 -18.42
N SER A 9 -87.99 -54.01 -19.65
CA SER A 9 -87.26 -53.65 -20.86
C SER A 9 -86.70 -52.23 -20.73
N PRO A 10 -85.48 -51.95 -21.24
CA PRO A 10 -84.92 -50.59 -21.22
C PRO A 10 -85.71 -49.69 -22.18
N SER A 11 -86.74 -49.04 -21.63
CA SER A 11 -87.53 -48.04 -22.34
C SER A 11 -86.91 -46.66 -22.19
N GLY A 12 -86.23 -46.21 -23.24
CA GLY A 12 -86.38 -44.84 -23.74
C GLY A 12 -85.49 -43.74 -23.12
N ASP A 13 -84.18 -43.81 -23.33
CA ASP A 13 -83.25 -42.67 -23.31
C ASP A 13 -83.53 -41.67 -24.45
N ARG A 14 -84.73 -41.08 -24.48
CA ARG A 14 -85.14 -40.10 -25.52
C ARG A 14 -85.03 -38.63 -25.09
N GLY A 15 -84.41 -38.36 -23.94
CA GLY A 15 -84.10 -36.99 -23.48
C GLY A 15 -82.63 -36.74 -23.13
N SER A 16 -81.78 -37.78 -23.12
CA SER A 16 -80.40 -37.71 -22.61
C SER A 16 -79.35 -37.29 -23.66
N ILE A 17 -79.64 -37.37 -24.95
CA ILE A 17 -78.70 -36.98 -26.03
C ILE A 17 -78.37 -35.47 -26.03
N PRO A 18 -79.34 -34.53 -26.00
CA PRO A 18 -79.02 -33.10 -25.98
C PRO A 18 -78.35 -32.66 -24.68
N LEU A 19 -78.69 -33.29 -23.55
CA LEU A 19 -78.07 -33.01 -22.25
C LEU A 19 -76.63 -33.55 -22.19
N ALA A 20 -76.37 -34.74 -22.75
CA ALA A 20 -75.02 -35.27 -22.92
C ALA A 20 -74.18 -34.42 -23.88
N MET A 21 -74.74 -33.94 -25.00
CA MET A 21 -74.05 -33.03 -25.91
C MET A 21 -73.71 -31.70 -25.25
N MET A 22 -74.63 -31.11 -24.47
CA MET A 22 -74.36 -29.87 -23.74
C MET A 22 -73.25 -30.06 -22.69
N VAL A 23 -73.25 -31.18 -21.95
CA VAL A 23 -72.18 -31.50 -20.99
C VAL A 23 -70.83 -31.66 -21.68
N VAL A 24 -70.78 -32.28 -22.87
CA VAL A 24 -69.54 -32.43 -23.64
C VAL A 24 -69.04 -31.09 -24.20
N VAL A 25 -69.93 -30.22 -24.69
CA VAL A 25 -69.56 -28.87 -25.18
C VAL A 25 -69.10 -27.97 -24.04
N VAL A 26 -69.82 -27.94 -22.92
CA VAL A 26 -69.42 -27.13 -21.75
C VAL A 26 -68.14 -27.69 -21.13
N GLY A 27 -68.02 -29.01 -21.02
CA GLY A 27 -66.82 -29.68 -20.52
C GLY A 27 -65.59 -29.40 -21.40
N SER A 28 -65.75 -29.38 -22.72
CA SER A 28 -64.65 -29.04 -23.64
C SER A 28 -64.27 -27.56 -23.59
N MET A 29 -65.24 -26.64 -23.48
CA MET A 29 -64.96 -25.20 -23.34
C MET A 29 -64.21 -24.88 -22.03
N ILE A 30 -64.67 -25.46 -20.91
CA ILE A 30 -64.00 -25.30 -19.61
C ILE A 30 -62.61 -25.96 -19.64
N GLY A 31 -62.49 -27.15 -20.23
CA GLY A 31 -61.20 -27.84 -20.40
C GLY A 31 -60.18 -27.03 -21.20
N ALA A 32 -60.61 -26.38 -22.30
CA ALA A 32 -59.75 -25.53 -23.11
C ALA A 32 -59.29 -24.26 -22.36
N LEU A 33 -60.18 -23.63 -21.60
CA LEU A 33 -59.85 -22.43 -20.80
C LEU A 33 -58.91 -22.77 -19.65
N VAL A 34 -59.19 -23.83 -18.89
CA VAL A 34 -58.31 -24.28 -17.80
C VAL A 34 -56.95 -24.72 -18.36
N GLY A 35 -56.94 -25.43 -19.50
CA GLY A 35 -55.70 -25.86 -20.16
C GLY A 35 -54.78 -24.69 -20.54
N THR A 36 -55.33 -23.65 -21.15
CA THR A 36 -54.57 -22.45 -21.54
C THR A 36 -54.08 -21.63 -20.35
N LEU A 37 -54.87 -21.53 -19.27
CA LEU A 37 -54.44 -20.90 -18.02
C LEU A 37 -53.28 -21.66 -17.36
N VAL A 38 -53.37 -22.99 -17.30
CA VAL A 38 -52.32 -23.84 -16.70
C VAL A 38 -51.03 -23.76 -17.53
N LEU A 39 -51.11 -23.78 -18.86
CA LEU A 39 -49.94 -23.63 -19.73
C LEU A 39 -49.29 -22.25 -19.60
N SER A 40 -50.08 -21.18 -19.49
CA SER A 40 -49.52 -19.83 -19.29
C SER A 40 -48.88 -19.66 -17.91
N GLN A 41 -49.47 -20.24 -16.86
CA GLN A 41 -48.85 -20.30 -15.53
C GLN A 41 -47.53 -21.09 -15.55
N PHE A 42 -47.49 -22.27 -16.17
CA PHE A 42 -46.25 -23.05 -16.29
C PHE A 42 -45.16 -22.30 -17.07
N ALA A 43 -45.53 -21.58 -18.13
CA ALA A 43 -44.59 -20.77 -18.89
C ALA A 43 -44.03 -19.62 -18.05
N ALA A 44 -44.88 -18.90 -17.31
CA ALA A 44 -44.47 -17.83 -16.41
C ALA A 44 -43.56 -18.34 -15.29
N THR A 45 -43.95 -19.42 -14.60
CA THR A 45 -43.13 -20.04 -13.55
C THR A 45 -41.78 -20.51 -14.08
N ARG A 46 -41.72 -21.06 -15.31
CA ARG A 46 -40.44 -21.43 -15.94
C ARG A 46 -39.56 -20.21 -16.19
N VAL A 47 -40.12 -19.09 -16.67
CA VAL A 47 -39.35 -17.86 -16.90
C VAL A 47 -38.78 -17.32 -15.58
N ASP A 48 -39.58 -17.31 -14.51
CA ASP A 48 -39.12 -16.85 -13.19
C ASP A 48 -38.03 -17.74 -12.61
N LEU A 49 -38.19 -19.07 -12.68
CA LEU A 49 -37.15 -20.01 -12.24
C LEU A 49 -35.84 -19.83 -13.01
N ARG A 50 -35.93 -19.66 -14.33
CA ARG A 50 -34.75 -19.41 -15.19
C ARG A 50 -34.06 -18.10 -14.81
N ARG A 51 -34.82 -17.05 -14.52
CA ARG A 51 -34.28 -15.78 -14.04
C ARG A 51 -33.54 -15.95 -12.72
N VAL A 52 -34.11 -16.66 -11.76
CA VAL A 52 -33.48 -16.94 -10.46
C VAL A 52 -32.21 -17.77 -10.64
N HIS A 53 -32.22 -18.79 -11.49
CA HIS A 53 -31.03 -19.61 -11.79
C HIS A 53 -29.92 -18.79 -12.43
N ALA A 54 -30.23 -17.94 -13.42
CA ALA A 54 -29.27 -17.04 -14.03
C ALA A 54 -28.70 -16.04 -13.01
N LEU A 55 -29.53 -15.51 -12.10
CA LEU A 55 -29.09 -14.63 -11.03
C LEU A 55 -28.16 -15.34 -10.04
N HIS A 56 -28.50 -16.54 -9.58
CA HIS A 56 -27.65 -17.35 -8.70
C HIS A 56 -26.32 -17.70 -9.37
N ALA A 57 -26.33 -17.99 -10.69
CA ALA A 57 -25.09 -18.19 -11.44
C ALA A 57 -24.23 -16.92 -11.45
N ALA A 58 -24.85 -15.76 -11.67
CA ALA A 58 -24.14 -14.48 -11.60
C ALA A 58 -23.55 -14.23 -10.21
N GLN A 59 -24.28 -14.51 -9.13
CA GLN A 59 -23.80 -14.38 -7.74
C GLN A 59 -22.61 -15.30 -7.47
N ALA A 60 -22.72 -16.58 -7.83
CA ALA A 60 -21.63 -17.54 -7.67
C ALA A 60 -20.38 -17.13 -8.46
N GLY A 61 -20.55 -16.52 -9.64
CA GLY A 61 -19.42 -15.96 -10.37
C GLY A 61 -18.70 -14.85 -9.58
N LEU A 62 -19.43 -13.92 -8.96
CA LEU A 62 -18.82 -12.90 -8.10
C LEU A 62 -18.07 -13.52 -6.91
N ASP A 63 -18.66 -14.52 -6.28
CA ASP A 63 -18.04 -15.25 -5.16
C ASP A 63 -16.74 -15.94 -5.59
N VAL A 64 -16.77 -16.67 -6.71
CA VAL A 64 -15.59 -17.34 -7.28
C VAL A 64 -14.50 -16.34 -7.63
N ALA A 65 -14.83 -15.22 -8.27
CA ALA A 65 -13.85 -14.19 -8.60
C ALA A 65 -13.22 -13.59 -7.34
N SER A 66 -14.02 -13.32 -6.31
CA SER A 66 -13.51 -12.83 -5.03
C SER A 66 -12.62 -13.87 -4.33
N ALA A 67 -12.95 -15.16 -4.43
CA ALA A 67 -12.14 -16.24 -3.89
C ALA A 67 -10.79 -16.37 -4.61
N HIS A 68 -10.75 -16.29 -5.94
CA HIS A 68 -9.50 -16.24 -6.70
C HIS A 68 -8.63 -15.05 -6.29
N ILE A 69 -9.23 -13.87 -6.11
CA ILE A 69 -8.51 -12.69 -5.63
C ILE A 69 -7.95 -12.91 -4.22
N ARG A 70 -8.69 -13.58 -3.31
CA ARG A 70 -8.21 -13.88 -1.95
C ARG A 70 -7.15 -14.96 -1.91
N ALA A 71 -7.18 -15.91 -2.83
CA ALA A 71 -6.26 -17.04 -2.87
C ALA A 71 -4.80 -16.65 -3.21
N ILE A 72 -4.55 -15.40 -3.63
CA ILE A 72 -3.19 -14.91 -3.87
C ILE A 72 -2.40 -14.64 -2.58
N ALA A 73 -3.09 -14.60 -1.43
CA ALA A 73 -2.47 -14.36 -0.14
C ALA A 73 -1.62 -15.56 0.30
N SER A 74 -0.42 -15.28 0.82
CA SER A 74 0.52 -16.25 1.37
C SER A 74 1.02 -15.79 2.74
N ALA A 75 1.75 -16.65 3.46
CA ALA A 75 2.34 -16.32 4.77
C ALA A 75 3.30 -15.12 4.71
N SER A 76 3.88 -14.83 3.54
CA SER A 76 4.81 -13.72 3.29
C SER A 76 4.17 -12.50 2.60
N GLY A 77 2.84 -12.47 2.45
CA GLY A 77 2.11 -11.41 1.74
C GLY A 77 1.38 -11.89 0.48
N SER A 78 0.87 -10.97 -0.33
CA SER A 78 0.07 -11.28 -1.53
C SER A 78 0.89 -11.16 -2.81
N ASP A 79 0.79 -12.14 -3.71
CA ASP A 79 1.47 -12.12 -5.00
C ASP A 79 0.56 -11.57 -6.11
N ARG A 80 0.83 -10.34 -6.55
CA ARG A 80 0.05 -9.64 -7.58
C ARG A 80 0.11 -10.31 -8.96
N THR A 81 1.13 -11.14 -9.22
CA THR A 81 1.26 -11.83 -10.51
C THR A 81 0.21 -12.94 -10.69
N LYS A 82 -0.39 -13.39 -9.58
CA LYS A 82 -1.43 -14.42 -9.53
C LYS A 82 -2.85 -13.89 -9.61
N LEU A 83 -3.03 -12.58 -9.79
CA LEU A 83 -4.35 -11.98 -9.93
C LEU A 83 -5.02 -12.39 -11.26
N PRO A 84 -6.31 -12.77 -11.27
CA PRO A 84 -6.98 -13.25 -12.48
C PRO A 84 -7.16 -12.13 -13.51
N CYS A 85 -6.62 -12.32 -14.72
CA CYS A 85 -6.67 -11.32 -15.80
C CYS A 85 -7.69 -11.59 -16.92
N GLY A 86 -8.26 -12.79 -16.95
CA GLY A 86 -9.17 -13.25 -18.00
C GLY A 86 -10.56 -13.53 -17.46
N PRO A 87 -11.55 -13.73 -18.34
CA PRO A 87 -12.87 -14.06 -17.88
C PRO A 87 -12.85 -15.39 -17.13
N LEU A 88 -13.31 -15.40 -15.88
CA LEU A 88 -13.49 -16.62 -15.11
C LEU A 88 -14.80 -17.25 -15.53
N THR A 89 -14.79 -18.54 -15.87
CA THR A 89 -15.99 -19.27 -16.29
C THR A 89 -16.16 -20.51 -15.43
N GLY A 90 -17.41 -20.95 -15.25
CA GLY A 90 -17.71 -22.17 -14.51
C GLY A 90 -19.21 -22.48 -14.48
N SER A 91 -19.56 -23.61 -13.88
CA SER A 91 -20.93 -24.10 -13.72
C SER A 91 -21.29 -24.26 -12.24
N LEU A 92 -22.59 -24.18 -11.94
CA LEU A 92 -23.14 -24.36 -10.59
C LEU A 92 -23.25 -25.86 -10.21
N GLY A 93 -22.11 -26.55 -10.09
CA GLY A 93 -22.05 -27.93 -9.57
C GLY A 93 -22.68 -29.02 -10.46
N GLY A 94 -22.54 -30.29 -10.06
CA GLY A 94 -22.81 -31.49 -10.88
C GLY A 94 -24.28 -31.80 -11.22
N GLY A 95 -25.21 -30.87 -11.00
CA GLY A 95 -26.64 -31.05 -11.29
C GLY A 95 -27.34 -29.80 -11.84
N SER A 96 -26.61 -28.71 -12.04
CA SER A 96 -27.16 -27.48 -12.63
C SER A 96 -26.61 -27.28 -14.03
N THR A 97 -27.49 -26.86 -14.93
CA THR A 97 -27.11 -26.39 -16.27
C THR A 97 -26.64 -24.94 -16.28
N ALA A 98 -26.77 -24.24 -15.15
CA ALA A 98 -26.47 -22.83 -15.07
C ALA A 98 -24.96 -22.58 -15.04
N VAL A 99 -24.52 -21.59 -15.81
CA VAL A 99 -23.12 -21.23 -16.01
C VAL A 99 -22.91 -19.74 -15.77
N TYR A 100 -21.69 -19.37 -15.39
CA TYR A 100 -21.30 -17.97 -15.21
C TYR A 100 -20.06 -17.61 -16.01
N ARG A 101 -19.94 -16.32 -16.31
CA ARG A 101 -18.74 -15.68 -16.87
C ARG A 101 -18.48 -14.37 -16.17
N VAL A 102 -17.31 -14.23 -15.55
CA VAL A 102 -16.93 -13.06 -14.77
C VAL A 102 -15.79 -12.34 -15.43
N THR A 103 -15.97 -11.06 -15.75
CA THR A 103 -14.89 -10.18 -16.18
C THR A 103 -14.34 -9.43 -14.97
N VAL A 104 -13.01 -9.44 -14.81
CA VAL A 104 -12.31 -8.70 -13.76
C VAL A 104 -11.55 -7.55 -14.37
N ARG A 105 -11.77 -6.33 -13.86
CA ARG A 105 -11.03 -5.12 -14.26
C ARG A 105 -10.42 -4.47 -13.03
N TYR A 106 -9.15 -4.09 -13.08
CA TYR A 106 -8.43 -3.56 -11.93
C TYR A 106 -8.27 -2.05 -12.02
N TYR A 107 -8.30 -1.36 -10.88
CA TYR A 107 -8.21 0.11 -10.80
C TYR A 107 -7.34 0.57 -9.61
N LEU A 108 -6.68 1.72 -9.79
CA LEU A 108 -5.97 2.43 -8.71
C LEU A 108 -6.89 3.35 -7.91
N SER A 109 -7.99 3.78 -8.52
CA SER A 109 -9.02 4.63 -7.92
C SER A 109 -10.35 3.90 -7.90
N ASP A 110 -11.25 4.29 -7.00
CA ASP A 110 -12.55 3.64 -6.84
C ASP A 110 -13.39 3.73 -8.13
N PRO A 111 -13.77 2.59 -8.74
CA PRO A 111 -14.58 2.56 -9.96
C PRO A 111 -16.08 2.81 -9.71
N GLN A 112 -16.53 2.90 -8.46
CA GLN A 112 -17.94 3.11 -8.15
C GLN A 112 -18.50 4.38 -8.82
N ASN A 113 -19.71 4.26 -9.39
CA ASN A 113 -20.44 5.33 -10.07
C ASN A 113 -19.68 6.00 -11.24
N ARG A 114 -18.68 5.33 -11.80
CA ARG A 114 -17.97 5.79 -13.00
C ARG A 114 -18.65 5.30 -14.27
N ALA A 115 -18.65 6.14 -15.30
CA ALA A 115 -19.15 5.78 -16.63
C ALA A 115 -18.22 4.77 -17.34
N GLU A 116 -18.75 4.03 -18.32
CA GLU A 116 -18.05 2.93 -18.98
C GLU A 116 -16.80 3.39 -19.78
N ASP A 117 -16.82 4.63 -20.29
CA ASP A 117 -15.68 5.29 -20.93
C ASP A 117 -14.53 5.50 -19.95
N TRP A 118 -14.82 5.98 -18.74
CA TRP A 118 -13.86 6.11 -17.65
C TRP A 118 -13.33 4.75 -17.23
N LEU A 119 -14.20 3.76 -17.06
CA LEU A 119 -13.83 2.38 -16.70
C LEU A 119 -12.92 1.75 -17.75
N THR A 120 -13.12 2.04 -19.04
CA THR A 120 -12.30 1.53 -20.13
C THR A 120 -10.93 2.21 -20.18
N THR A 121 -10.88 3.51 -19.93
CA THR A 121 -9.67 4.34 -19.99
C THR A 121 -8.76 4.13 -18.79
N ASN A 122 -9.32 4.00 -17.59
CA ASN A 122 -8.56 3.99 -16.32
C ASN A 122 -8.28 2.58 -15.78
N LYS A 123 -8.62 1.53 -16.53
CA LYS A 123 -8.30 0.15 -16.12
C LYS A 123 -6.80 -0.09 -16.16
N VAL A 124 -6.29 -0.77 -15.14
CA VAL A 124 -4.93 -1.28 -15.12
C VAL A 124 -4.81 -2.46 -16.09
N ARG A 125 -3.74 -2.47 -16.90
CA ARG A 125 -3.44 -3.58 -17.81
C ARG A 125 -3.10 -4.85 -17.01
N CYS A 126 -3.87 -5.91 -17.23
CA CYS A 126 -3.66 -7.24 -16.67
C CYS A 126 -3.23 -8.20 -17.79
N ASN A 127 -2.10 -8.89 -17.62
CA ASN A 127 -1.60 -9.88 -18.58
C ASN A 127 -1.75 -11.29 -17.98
N ALA A 128 -2.37 -12.21 -18.71
CA ALA A 128 -2.60 -13.57 -18.23
C ALA A 128 -1.31 -14.32 -17.82
N SER A 129 -0.16 -14.00 -18.41
CA SER A 129 1.12 -14.67 -18.11
C SER A 129 1.95 -13.99 -17.03
N SER A 130 1.75 -12.69 -16.77
CA SER A 130 2.59 -11.91 -15.84
C SER A 130 1.80 -11.14 -14.77
N GLY A 131 0.47 -11.27 -14.76
CA GLY A 131 -0.44 -10.57 -13.88
C GLY A 131 -0.44 -9.06 -14.08
N LEU A 132 -0.46 -8.31 -12.98
CA LEU A 132 -0.47 -6.85 -12.97
C LEU A 132 0.93 -6.28 -12.74
N GLY A 133 1.29 -5.25 -13.52
CA GLY A 133 2.54 -4.50 -13.34
C GLY A 133 2.53 -3.53 -12.14
N VAL A 134 1.35 -3.20 -11.63
CA VAL A 134 1.13 -2.31 -10.48
C VAL A 134 0.18 -2.97 -9.48
N VAL A 135 0.23 -2.58 -8.20
CA VAL A 135 -0.67 -3.10 -7.17
C VAL A 135 -2.01 -2.35 -7.28
N PRO A 136 -3.13 -3.02 -7.61
CA PRO A 136 -4.43 -2.37 -7.69
C PRO A 136 -5.00 -2.09 -6.30
N ALA A 137 -5.79 -1.02 -6.17
CA ALA A 137 -6.56 -0.75 -4.95
C ALA A 137 -7.98 -1.36 -5.03
N TYR A 138 -8.52 -1.52 -6.25
CA TYR A 138 -9.86 -2.01 -6.50
C TYR A 138 -9.89 -3.03 -7.65
N ALA A 139 -10.83 -3.96 -7.60
CA ALA A 139 -11.25 -4.77 -8.75
C ALA A 139 -12.76 -4.61 -8.98
N TYR A 140 -13.14 -4.17 -10.17
CA TYR A 140 -14.52 -4.16 -10.65
C TYR A 140 -14.84 -5.52 -11.27
N LEU A 141 -15.81 -6.20 -10.69
CA LEU A 141 -16.26 -7.52 -11.08
C LEU A 141 -17.58 -7.38 -11.82
N VAL A 142 -17.69 -7.99 -13.01
CA VAL A 142 -18.94 -8.09 -13.76
C VAL A 142 -19.20 -9.56 -14.06
N SER A 143 -20.20 -10.12 -13.42
CA SER A 143 -20.59 -11.53 -13.55
C SER A 143 -21.86 -11.64 -14.36
N THR A 144 -21.81 -12.36 -15.47
CA THR A 144 -22.97 -12.73 -16.29
C THR A 144 -23.31 -14.18 -16.00
N GLY A 145 -24.53 -14.45 -15.54
CA GLY A 145 -25.07 -15.80 -15.34
C GLY A 145 -26.10 -16.17 -16.39
N ALA A 146 -26.13 -17.44 -16.76
CA ALA A 146 -27.13 -18.06 -17.64
C ALA A 146 -27.67 -19.33 -16.98
N ASP A 147 -28.92 -19.69 -17.28
CA ASP A 147 -29.62 -20.86 -16.73
C ASP A 147 -29.31 -22.18 -17.47
N GLN A 148 -28.62 -22.10 -18.61
CA GLN A 148 -28.30 -23.21 -19.48
C GLN A 148 -26.84 -23.17 -19.95
N PRO A 149 -26.26 -24.31 -20.36
CA PRO A 149 -24.84 -24.39 -20.70
C PRO A 149 -24.63 -23.59 -21.98
N THR A 150 -23.78 -22.57 -21.90
CA THR A 150 -23.44 -21.74 -23.04
C THR A 150 -22.02 -21.22 -22.92
N THR A 151 -21.36 -21.06 -24.06
CA THR A 151 -20.13 -20.27 -24.20
C THR A 151 -20.45 -18.87 -24.76
N THR A 152 -21.66 -18.68 -25.30
CA THR A 152 -22.15 -17.49 -25.98
C THR A 152 -23.34 -16.90 -25.21
N PHE A 153 -23.02 -16.05 -24.24
CA PHE A 153 -24.01 -15.44 -23.34
C PHE A 153 -24.96 -14.43 -24.01
N THR A 154 -24.79 -14.13 -25.30
CA THR A 154 -25.69 -13.26 -26.07
C THR A 154 -26.96 -13.96 -26.55
N ASP A 155 -26.92 -15.29 -26.66
CA ASP A 155 -27.96 -16.07 -27.34
C ASP A 155 -28.93 -16.71 -26.34
N VAL A 156 -28.73 -16.47 -25.05
CA VAL A 156 -29.50 -17.05 -23.95
C VAL A 156 -29.98 -15.97 -23.00
N PRO A 157 -31.09 -16.18 -22.28
CA PRO A 157 -31.48 -15.30 -21.20
C PRO A 157 -30.37 -15.23 -20.14
N THR A 158 -29.93 -14.02 -19.82
CA THR A 158 -28.87 -13.80 -18.84
C THR A 158 -29.29 -12.81 -17.76
N ARG A 159 -28.52 -12.84 -16.67
CA ARG A 159 -28.52 -11.80 -15.64
C ARG A 159 -27.10 -11.36 -15.37
N VAL A 160 -26.93 -10.05 -15.19
CA VAL A 160 -25.63 -9.43 -14.98
C VAL A 160 -25.62 -8.79 -13.61
N LEU A 161 -24.68 -9.21 -12.78
CA LEU A 161 -24.34 -8.54 -11.54
C LEU A 161 -23.00 -7.85 -11.69
N ASN A 162 -22.85 -6.69 -11.08
CA ASN A 162 -21.56 -6.06 -10.88
C ASN A 162 -21.26 -5.88 -9.40
N GLY A 163 -20.00 -5.61 -9.06
CA GLY A 163 -19.59 -5.26 -7.71
C GLY A 163 -18.14 -4.80 -7.68
N THR A 164 -17.76 -4.06 -6.64
CA THR A 164 -16.40 -3.57 -6.45
C THR A 164 -15.76 -4.28 -5.27
N TYR A 165 -14.66 -5.00 -5.54
CA TYR A 165 -13.80 -5.61 -4.53
C TYR A 165 -12.71 -4.61 -4.13
N THR A 166 -12.62 -4.27 -2.85
CA THR A 166 -11.55 -3.43 -2.31
C THR A 166 -10.41 -4.29 -1.78
N PHE A 167 -9.20 -4.09 -2.28
CA PHE A 167 -8.02 -4.79 -1.77
C PHE A 167 -7.67 -4.28 -0.38
N LYS A 168 -7.34 -5.20 0.52
CA LYS A 168 -6.57 -4.85 1.72
C LYS A 168 -5.13 -4.61 1.28
N ILE A 169 -4.86 -3.37 0.89
CA ILE A 169 -3.49 -2.90 0.73
C ILE A 169 -3.06 -2.32 2.07
N ASP A 170 -1.91 -2.77 2.55
CA ASP A 170 -1.10 -1.98 3.45
C ASP A 170 0.12 -1.58 2.65
N ASN A 171 0.30 -0.27 2.48
CA ASN A 171 1.54 0.25 1.92
C ASN A 171 2.62 0.40 3.01
N THR A 172 2.45 -0.30 4.14
CA THR A 172 3.37 -0.28 5.29
C THR A 172 4.78 -0.33 4.76
N ASN A 173 5.59 0.67 5.11
CA ASN A 173 7.00 0.62 4.81
C ASN A 173 7.56 -0.59 5.55
N VAL A 174 7.76 -1.69 4.82
CA VAL A 174 8.41 -2.89 5.34
C VAL A 174 9.85 -2.49 5.57
N VAL A 175 10.15 -2.11 6.81
CA VAL A 175 11.50 -1.75 7.23
C VAL A 175 12.43 -2.92 7.01
N GLY A 176 13.57 -2.63 6.39
CA GLY A 176 14.54 -3.61 5.94
C GLY A 176 15.36 -3.03 4.79
N GLY A 177 16.63 -2.78 5.08
CA GLY A 177 17.59 -2.39 4.06
C GLY A 177 19.01 -2.70 4.52
N LEU A 178 19.95 -2.47 3.61
CA LEU A 178 21.35 -2.62 3.90
C LEU A 178 21.89 -1.38 4.60
N ILE A 179 22.84 -1.58 5.52
CA ILE A 179 23.63 -0.51 6.12
C ILE A 179 25.08 -0.71 5.67
N HIS A 180 25.51 0.14 4.74
CA HIS A 180 26.83 0.10 4.13
C HIS A 180 27.82 0.89 4.97
N VAL A 181 29.10 0.52 4.94
CA VAL A 181 30.20 1.44 5.28
C VAL A 181 30.70 2.11 4.00
N SER A 182 31.20 3.34 4.08
CA SER A 182 31.85 4.00 2.96
C SER A 182 32.95 3.11 2.39
N ASN A 183 33.00 2.95 1.07
CA ASN A 183 34.01 2.10 0.43
C ASN A 183 35.17 2.90 -0.19
N ASN A 184 34.97 4.19 -0.50
CA ASN A 184 35.93 5.06 -1.21
C ASN A 184 36.58 4.31 -2.40
N GLY A 185 35.76 3.69 -3.25
CA GLY A 185 36.20 2.89 -4.42
C GLY A 185 36.55 1.42 -4.13
N GLY A 186 36.51 0.98 -2.87
CA GLY A 186 36.70 -0.43 -2.49
C GLY A 186 35.44 -1.29 -2.65
N ALA A 187 35.50 -2.53 -2.15
CA ALA A 187 34.34 -3.42 -2.08
C ALA A 187 33.20 -2.76 -1.28
N ASP A 188 31.97 -2.92 -1.76
CA ASP A 188 30.78 -2.50 -1.01
C ASP A 188 30.53 -3.48 0.13
N LEU A 189 30.67 -2.99 1.37
CA LEU A 189 30.55 -3.80 2.58
C LEU A 189 29.37 -3.33 3.42
N CYS A 190 28.59 -4.29 3.89
CA CYS A 190 27.38 -4.11 4.67
C CYS A 190 27.50 -4.77 6.04
N MET A 191 26.80 -4.20 7.02
CA MET A 191 26.58 -4.84 8.31
C MET A 191 26.00 -6.25 8.10
N ASP A 192 26.51 -7.25 8.82
CA ASP A 192 26.09 -8.64 8.72
C ASP A 192 26.06 -9.32 10.09
N ALA A 193 24.95 -9.97 10.40
CA ALA A 193 24.72 -10.74 11.63
C ALA A 193 25.26 -12.18 11.57
N GLY A 194 25.75 -12.63 10.42
CA GLY A 194 26.15 -14.01 10.13
C GLY A 194 24.97 -14.96 9.84
N SER A 195 23.79 -14.70 10.42
CA SER A 195 22.54 -15.44 10.16
C SER A 195 21.31 -14.55 10.39
N GLY A 196 20.11 -15.03 10.02
CA GLY A 196 18.87 -14.30 10.31
C GLY A 196 18.44 -14.33 11.79
N THR A 197 19.01 -15.24 12.58
CA THR A 197 18.73 -15.42 14.01
C THR A 197 20.06 -15.58 14.75
N PRO A 198 20.89 -14.53 14.82
CA PRO A 198 22.20 -14.62 15.45
C PRO A 198 22.05 -15.00 16.93
N PRO A 199 22.97 -15.80 17.50
CA PRO A 199 22.98 -16.02 18.93
C PRO A 199 23.27 -14.71 19.67
N GLN A 200 22.86 -14.64 20.94
CA GLN A 200 23.19 -13.52 21.81
C GLN A 200 24.71 -13.31 21.87
N ASP A 201 25.11 -12.05 21.95
CA ASP A 201 26.50 -11.60 22.03
C ASP A 201 27.35 -11.89 20.77
N ARG A 202 26.72 -12.32 19.67
CA ARG A 202 27.38 -12.36 18.35
C ARG A 202 27.88 -10.96 18.00
N VAL A 203 29.18 -10.84 17.71
CA VAL A 203 29.79 -9.58 17.25
C VAL A 203 29.31 -9.25 15.84
N LEU A 204 28.95 -7.99 15.61
CA LEU A 204 28.62 -7.44 14.29
C LEU A 204 29.87 -7.40 13.41
N GLU A 205 29.74 -7.83 12.15
CA GLU A 205 30.81 -7.82 11.17
C GLU A 205 30.39 -7.10 9.88
N MET A 206 31.38 -6.75 9.08
CA MET A 206 31.21 -6.24 7.73
C MET A 206 31.40 -7.37 6.71
N GLN A 207 30.44 -7.60 5.84
CA GLN A 207 30.50 -8.58 4.75
C GLN A 207 30.19 -7.92 3.42
N ARG A 208 30.45 -8.59 2.29
CA ARG A 208 30.01 -8.07 0.98
C ARG A 208 28.50 -7.88 0.99
N CYS A 209 28.04 -6.74 0.49
CA CYS A 209 26.62 -6.42 0.42
C CYS A 209 25.88 -7.39 -0.51
N GLU A 210 24.80 -7.98 -0.03
CA GLU A 210 23.93 -8.91 -0.76
C GLU A 210 22.46 -8.54 -0.51
N PRO A 211 21.81 -7.77 -1.42
CA PRO A 211 20.42 -7.34 -1.24
C PRO A 211 19.48 -8.52 -1.00
N GLY A 212 18.65 -8.42 0.04
CA GLY A 212 17.71 -9.48 0.44
C GLY A 212 18.31 -10.60 1.30
N LYS A 213 19.62 -10.61 1.53
CA LYS A 213 20.24 -11.56 2.45
C LYS A 213 19.76 -11.30 3.87
N VAL A 214 19.09 -12.29 4.46
CA VAL A 214 18.39 -12.15 5.75
C VAL A 214 19.28 -11.68 6.90
N SER A 215 20.59 -11.97 6.88
CA SER A 215 21.54 -11.53 7.91
C SER A 215 22.03 -10.09 7.75
N GLN A 216 21.68 -9.42 6.65
CA GLN A 216 22.09 -8.04 6.33
C GLN A 216 20.92 -7.05 6.28
N MET A 217 19.68 -7.50 6.56
CA MET A 217 18.49 -6.66 6.51
C MET A 217 18.21 -6.03 7.87
N PHE A 218 18.46 -4.73 8.00
CA PHE A 218 18.27 -4.00 9.25
C PHE A 218 17.11 -3.02 9.16
N ALA A 219 16.49 -2.77 10.32
CA ALA A 219 15.48 -1.76 10.54
C ALA A 219 15.99 -0.76 11.59
N TYR A 220 15.87 0.53 11.30
CA TYR A 220 16.15 1.63 12.22
C TYR A 220 14.83 2.18 12.77
N ASN A 221 14.52 1.81 14.01
CA ASN A 221 13.21 1.97 14.62
C ASN A 221 13.06 3.33 15.33
N ASP A 222 11.81 3.71 15.61
CA ASP A 222 11.41 4.96 16.28
C ASP A 222 12.01 5.13 17.69
N ASN A 223 12.28 4.03 18.40
CA ASN A 223 12.93 4.01 19.70
C ASN A 223 14.47 4.14 19.63
N LEU A 224 15.02 4.39 18.43
CA LEU A 224 16.45 4.50 18.09
C LEU A 224 17.23 3.18 18.12
N THR A 225 16.54 2.04 18.13
CA THR A 225 17.21 0.75 17.95
C THR A 225 17.49 0.43 16.49
N ILE A 226 18.59 -0.27 16.24
CA ILE A 226 18.86 -0.90 14.94
C ILE A 226 18.65 -2.40 15.14
N SER A 227 17.56 -2.94 14.59
CA SER A 227 17.18 -4.35 14.76
C SER A 227 17.37 -5.15 13.47
N LEU A 228 17.75 -6.41 13.58
CA LEU A 228 17.80 -7.34 12.45
C LEU A 228 16.37 -7.80 12.10
N VAL A 229 15.91 -7.52 10.88
CA VAL A 229 14.51 -7.75 10.47
C VAL A 229 14.09 -9.22 10.59
N SER A 230 14.97 -10.11 10.14
CA SER A 230 14.72 -11.56 10.07
C SER A 230 14.70 -12.25 11.45
N SER A 231 15.19 -11.60 12.49
CA SER A 231 15.21 -12.16 13.85
C SER A 231 13.87 -12.04 14.58
N ARG A 232 12.92 -11.25 14.04
CA ARG A 232 11.59 -11.12 14.65
C ARG A 232 10.83 -12.44 14.52
N SER A 233 10.39 -12.96 15.66
CA SER A 233 9.68 -14.23 15.78
C SER A 233 8.60 -14.16 16.86
N GLY A 234 7.78 -15.21 17.01
CA GLY A 234 6.79 -15.26 18.09
C GLY A 234 7.40 -15.22 19.49
N SER A 235 8.58 -15.84 19.67
CA SER A 235 9.34 -15.81 20.93
C SER A 235 10.17 -14.53 21.11
N GLU A 236 10.45 -13.82 20.02
CA GLU A 236 11.24 -12.60 20.02
C GLU A 236 10.58 -11.53 19.13
N PRO A 237 9.46 -10.93 19.59
CA PRO A 237 8.61 -10.10 18.74
C PRO A 237 9.29 -8.81 18.28
N LEU A 238 10.28 -8.33 19.02
CA LEU A 238 11.07 -7.14 18.70
C LEU A 238 12.37 -7.47 17.91
N GLY A 239 12.75 -8.76 17.85
CA GLY A 239 13.99 -9.23 17.25
C GLY A 239 15.24 -8.96 18.09
N MET A 240 16.39 -9.12 17.44
CA MET A 240 17.73 -8.84 17.95
C MET A 240 18.16 -7.43 17.51
N CYS A 241 18.64 -6.65 18.47
CA CYS A 241 19.14 -5.29 18.32
C CYS A 241 20.66 -5.23 18.41
N LEU A 242 21.25 -4.23 17.75
CA LEU A 242 22.62 -3.83 18.00
C LEU A 242 22.74 -3.23 19.40
N ASP A 243 23.68 -3.74 20.19
CA ASP A 243 23.91 -3.41 21.60
C ASP A 243 25.41 -3.22 21.86
N VAL A 244 25.74 -2.54 22.94
CA VAL A 244 27.10 -2.41 23.47
C VAL A 244 27.05 -2.47 25.00
N ASP A 245 27.79 -3.40 25.62
CA ASP A 245 27.76 -3.62 27.07
C ASP A 245 27.96 -2.35 27.90
N SER A 246 28.83 -1.48 27.42
CA SER A 246 29.09 -0.17 27.99
C SER A 246 29.51 0.80 26.88
N VAL A 247 29.08 2.06 26.98
CA VAL A 247 29.44 3.12 26.02
C VAL A 247 30.86 3.63 26.32
N THR A 248 31.85 2.78 26.03
CA THR A 248 33.27 3.01 26.25
C THR A 248 34.07 2.56 25.03
N ASP A 249 35.20 3.22 24.75
CA ASP A 249 36.08 2.89 23.62
C ASP A 249 36.52 1.42 23.63
N GLY A 250 36.57 0.82 22.44
CA GLY A 250 37.04 -0.54 22.18
C GLY A 250 35.98 -1.64 22.40
N LYS A 251 34.78 -1.33 22.89
CA LYS A 251 33.74 -2.34 23.11
C LYS A 251 33.14 -2.82 21.78
N PRO A 252 32.98 -4.15 21.59
CA PRO A 252 32.37 -4.68 20.38
C PRO A 252 30.89 -4.30 20.31
N VAL A 253 30.38 -4.08 19.10
CA VAL A 253 28.94 -3.99 18.85
C VAL A 253 28.43 -5.42 18.66
N VAL A 254 27.43 -5.81 19.45
CA VAL A 254 26.93 -7.19 19.49
C VAL A 254 25.42 -7.25 19.25
N PHE A 255 24.90 -8.44 18.96
CA PHE A 255 23.46 -8.71 18.88
C PHE A 255 22.90 -9.16 20.24
N ARG A 256 21.84 -8.51 20.69
CA ARG A 256 21.06 -8.91 21.87
C ARG A 256 19.58 -8.71 21.64
N SER A 257 18.73 -9.44 22.35
CA SER A 257 17.29 -9.22 22.28
C SER A 257 16.94 -7.75 22.51
N CYS A 258 16.13 -7.20 21.61
CA CYS A 258 15.65 -5.84 21.71
C CYS A 258 14.83 -5.68 23.00
N ALA A 259 15.19 -4.70 23.82
CA ALA A 259 14.52 -4.47 25.10
C ALA A 259 13.29 -3.56 24.97
N SER A 260 12.28 -3.82 25.81
CA SER A 260 11.12 -2.93 26.03
C SER A 260 10.91 -2.75 27.54
N PRO A 261 11.14 -1.54 28.10
CA PRO A 261 11.57 -0.33 27.43
C PRO A 261 12.99 -0.46 26.85
N THR A 262 13.29 0.34 25.83
CA THR A 262 14.57 0.31 25.12
C THR A 262 15.74 0.67 26.04
N ARG A 263 16.75 -0.21 26.08
CA ARG A 263 17.99 0.03 26.81
C ARG A 263 18.80 1.12 26.13
N GLN A 264 19.45 1.97 26.92
CA GLN A 264 20.34 3.01 26.42
C GLN A 264 21.45 2.46 25.52
N SER A 265 22.02 1.29 25.85
CA SER A 265 23.05 0.61 25.05
C SER A 265 22.58 0.18 23.67
N GLN A 266 21.27 0.11 23.44
CA GLN A 266 20.66 -0.25 22.15
C GLN A 266 20.23 0.99 21.34
N ARG A 267 20.45 2.21 21.85
CA ARG A 267 20.01 3.45 21.20
C ARG A 267 21.14 4.10 20.43
N TRP A 268 20.95 4.18 19.12
CA TRP A 268 21.89 4.74 18.16
C TRP A 268 21.31 5.99 17.54
N SER A 269 22.09 7.06 17.46
CA SER A 269 21.76 8.31 16.76
C SER A 269 22.51 8.38 15.45
N PHE A 270 21.88 8.84 14.38
CA PHE A 270 22.53 9.07 13.08
C PHE A 270 22.72 10.57 12.87
N ASP A 271 23.95 11.00 12.56
CA ASP A 271 24.31 12.43 12.48
C ASP A 271 24.63 12.93 11.05
N ASP A 272 25.03 14.20 10.94
CA ASP A 272 25.37 14.82 9.64
C ASP A 272 26.62 14.25 8.99
N ASN A 273 27.49 13.63 9.77
CA ASN A 273 28.71 12.99 9.26
C ASN A 273 28.42 11.54 8.80
N SER A 274 27.15 11.15 8.78
CA SER A 274 26.69 9.79 8.51
C SER A 274 27.24 8.76 9.50
N GLN A 275 27.41 9.16 10.76
CA GLN A 275 27.94 8.30 11.82
C GLN A 275 26.81 7.82 12.72
N PHE A 276 26.85 6.54 13.11
CA PHE A 276 26.02 6.02 14.18
C PHE A 276 26.70 6.24 15.52
N ARG A 277 26.02 6.90 16.44
CA ARG A 277 26.55 7.32 17.74
C ARG A 277 25.74 6.70 18.87
N PRO A 278 26.39 6.13 19.90
CA PRO A 278 25.68 5.59 21.05
C PRO A 278 25.05 6.72 21.88
N THR A 279 24.12 6.35 22.74
CA THR A 279 23.46 7.25 23.69
C THR A 279 24.17 7.21 25.05
N ASN A 280 24.40 8.36 25.67
CA ASN A 280 24.95 8.51 27.03
C ASN A 280 23.90 8.23 28.11
N SER A 281 24.34 8.04 29.36
CA SER A 281 23.47 7.69 30.49
C SER A 281 22.49 8.80 30.88
N ASN A 282 22.84 10.04 30.57
CA ASN A 282 21.95 11.20 30.70
C ASN A 282 20.94 11.32 29.54
N GLY A 283 20.88 10.34 28.62
CA GLY A 283 19.97 10.38 27.48
C GLY A 283 20.38 11.35 26.38
N THR A 284 21.62 11.84 26.34
CA THR A 284 22.14 12.62 25.21
C THR A 284 22.91 11.76 24.23
N MET A 285 23.11 12.23 22.99
CA MET A 285 23.99 11.54 22.05
C MET A 285 25.45 11.67 22.48
N ASN A 286 26.22 10.60 22.36
CA ASN A 286 27.67 10.65 22.54
C ASN A 286 28.36 11.30 21.32
N THR A 287 29.02 12.43 21.54
CA THR A 287 29.71 13.20 20.48
C THR A 287 31.15 12.74 20.25
N SER A 288 31.73 11.95 21.14
CA SER A 288 33.12 11.48 21.04
C SER A 288 33.25 10.11 20.40
N LEU A 289 32.27 9.22 20.60
CA LEU A 289 32.28 7.82 20.17
C LEU A 289 31.27 7.54 19.04
N CYS A 290 31.61 6.63 18.14
CA CYS A 290 30.72 6.12 17.09
C CYS A 290 30.97 4.63 16.82
N ILE A 291 30.04 4.00 16.10
CA ILE A 291 30.26 2.70 15.47
C ILE A 291 31.49 2.81 14.54
N TYR A 292 32.36 1.81 14.59
CA TYR A 292 33.66 1.82 13.94
C TYR A 292 34.03 0.43 13.40
N VAL A 293 34.33 0.35 12.12
CA VAL A 293 34.85 -0.87 11.46
C VAL A 293 36.36 -0.99 11.73
N LEU A 294 36.78 -2.06 12.43
CA LEU A 294 38.15 -2.19 12.93
C LEU A 294 39.21 -2.21 11.82
N THR A 295 38.89 -2.81 10.68
CA THR A 295 39.78 -2.95 9.53
C THR A 295 39.06 -2.44 8.29
N ALA A 296 39.44 -1.24 7.86
CA ALA A 296 38.91 -0.59 6.66
C ALA A 296 38.88 -1.54 5.46
N ARG A 297 37.76 -1.54 4.72
CA ARG A 297 37.58 -2.27 3.45
C ARG A 297 37.84 -3.79 3.52
N SER A 298 37.79 -4.41 4.70
CA SER A 298 38.02 -5.85 4.87
C SER A 298 36.73 -6.62 5.12
N VAL A 299 36.50 -7.68 4.34
CA VAL A 299 35.42 -8.65 4.59
C VAL A 299 35.70 -9.40 5.90
N GLY A 300 34.68 -9.59 6.73
CA GLY A 300 34.82 -10.16 8.08
C GLY A 300 35.35 -9.17 9.11
N SER A 301 35.54 -7.89 8.78
CA SER A 301 35.98 -6.91 9.76
C SER A 301 34.93 -6.74 10.86
N GLN A 302 35.33 -6.90 12.11
CA GLN A 302 34.47 -6.70 13.26
C GLN A 302 34.18 -5.22 13.49
N VAL A 303 33.06 -4.96 14.15
CA VAL A 303 32.57 -3.62 14.47
C VAL A 303 32.63 -3.38 15.98
N SER A 304 33.14 -2.22 16.37
CA SER A 304 33.27 -1.78 17.77
C SER A 304 32.87 -0.32 17.91
N ILE A 305 32.82 0.20 19.13
CA ILE A 305 32.71 1.63 19.37
C ILE A 305 34.10 2.23 19.58
N LYS A 306 34.42 3.30 18.86
CA LYS A 306 35.70 4.03 18.96
C LYS A 306 35.53 5.54 18.82
N PRO A 307 36.57 6.36 19.07
CA PRO A 307 36.56 7.77 18.72
C PRO A 307 36.16 8.02 17.27
N CYS A 308 35.40 9.09 17.03
CA CYS A 308 34.85 9.46 15.71
C CYS A 308 35.86 10.03 14.72
N SER A 309 37.16 9.72 14.88
CA SER A 309 38.28 10.34 14.15
C SER A 309 38.97 9.39 13.16
N GLY A 310 38.30 8.33 12.72
CA GLY A 310 38.82 7.37 11.73
C GLY A 310 38.69 7.81 10.27
N ASP A 311 39.17 6.96 9.35
CA ASP A 311 38.91 7.13 7.92
C ASP A 311 37.42 6.94 7.61
N ALA A 312 36.93 7.57 6.53
CA ALA A 312 35.53 7.44 6.12
C ALA A 312 35.10 5.98 5.94
N THR A 313 36.01 5.10 5.49
CA THR A 313 35.75 3.66 5.33
C THR A 313 35.64 2.87 6.63
N GLN A 314 35.76 3.55 7.77
CA GLN A 314 35.61 2.98 9.10
C GLN A 314 34.43 3.55 9.88
N ILE A 315 34.06 4.81 9.62
CA ILE A 315 33.10 5.55 10.46
C ILE A 315 31.89 6.12 9.71
N VAL A 316 31.95 6.25 8.38
CA VAL A 316 30.86 6.81 7.58
C VAL A 316 29.97 5.66 7.10
N PHE A 317 28.73 5.64 7.56
CA PHE A 317 27.72 4.64 7.22
C PHE A 317 26.65 5.20 6.29
N ARG A 318 26.12 4.36 5.42
CA ARG A 318 25.15 4.76 4.40
C ARG A 318 24.01 3.77 4.46
N GLN A 319 22.85 4.27 4.86
CA GLN A 319 21.65 3.44 5.00
C GLN A 319 20.90 3.43 3.68
N ASP A 320 20.40 2.27 3.27
CA ASP A 320 19.33 2.22 2.28
C ASP A 320 18.08 2.94 2.78
N SER A 321 17.25 3.44 1.86
CA SER A 321 15.97 4.05 2.22
C SER A 321 15.02 3.06 2.90
N GLY A 322 15.18 1.76 2.69
CA GLY A 322 14.40 0.72 3.37
C GLY A 322 14.75 0.53 4.85
N VAL A 323 15.93 0.95 5.31
CA VAL A 323 16.35 0.77 6.71
C VAL A 323 15.39 1.50 7.66
N GLY A 324 14.91 2.67 7.27
CA GLY A 324 13.91 3.45 8.02
C GLY A 324 14.45 4.73 8.62
N ALA A 325 13.53 5.53 9.16
CA ALA A 325 13.79 6.91 9.56
C ALA A 325 14.30 7.05 11.01
N GLY A 326 14.36 5.96 11.77
CA GLY A 326 14.53 6.03 13.22
C GLY A 326 13.39 6.83 13.87
N ALA A 327 13.73 7.67 14.85
CA ALA A 327 12.78 8.54 15.56
C ALA A 327 12.36 9.81 14.78
N ALA A 328 12.78 9.97 13.53
CA ALA A 328 12.39 11.14 12.74
C ALA A 328 10.89 11.11 12.43
N GLY A 329 10.30 12.28 12.22
CA GLY A 329 8.94 12.41 11.71
C GLY A 329 8.31 13.76 12.03
N ALA A 330 6.98 13.81 11.92
CA ALA A 330 6.23 15.04 12.11
C ALA A 330 6.46 15.65 13.52
N THR A 331 6.56 14.82 14.56
CA THR A 331 6.80 15.27 15.94
C THR A 331 8.17 15.90 16.13
N THR A 332 9.17 15.51 15.33
CA THR A 332 10.52 16.11 15.35
C THR A 332 10.65 17.29 14.39
N GLY A 333 9.59 17.63 13.66
CA GLY A 333 9.61 18.62 12.59
C GLY A 333 10.38 18.15 11.34
N GLN A 334 10.68 16.86 11.23
CA GLN A 334 11.34 16.29 10.05
C GLN A 334 10.29 15.85 9.02
N LEU A 335 10.61 16.00 7.74
CA LEU A 335 9.77 15.55 6.62
C LEU A 335 10.35 14.27 6.04
N ILE A 336 9.76 13.12 6.37
CA ILE A 336 10.15 11.82 5.85
C ILE A 336 9.45 11.56 4.53
N ASN A 337 10.20 11.17 3.50
CA ASN A 337 9.59 10.74 2.25
C ASN A 337 9.02 9.31 2.38
N TYR A 338 7.78 9.10 1.95
CA TYR A 338 7.15 7.79 2.13
C TYR A 338 7.79 6.69 1.29
N ARG A 339 8.07 6.96 -0.01
CA ARG A 339 8.70 5.99 -0.91
C ARG A 339 10.15 5.72 -0.53
N GLN A 340 10.84 6.72 0.00
CA GLN A 340 12.22 6.63 0.47
C GLN A 340 12.24 6.73 2.00
N PHE A 341 11.62 5.77 2.70
CA PHE A 341 11.26 5.87 4.13
C PHE A 341 12.39 6.33 5.07
N GLY A 342 13.64 5.92 4.84
CA GLY A 342 14.79 6.36 5.61
C GLY A 342 15.38 7.71 5.21
N ARG A 343 14.73 8.47 4.31
CA ARG A 343 15.19 9.76 3.80
C ARG A 343 14.28 10.89 4.27
N CYS A 344 14.92 11.91 4.83
CA CYS A 344 14.32 13.15 5.27
C CYS A 344 14.67 14.29 4.30
N LEU A 345 13.77 15.26 4.17
CA LEU A 345 14.10 16.54 3.53
C LEU A 345 15.27 17.19 4.27
N ASP A 346 16.26 17.68 3.54
CA ASP A 346 17.47 18.24 4.11
C ASP A 346 17.92 19.49 3.34
N VAL A 347 18.24 20.56 4.07
CA VAL A 347 18.95 21.71 3.55
C VAL A 347 20.41 21.33 3.38
N THR A 348 20.78 21.08 2.12
CA THR A 348 22.05 20.54 1.68
C THR A 348 23.23 21.15 2.42
N ASN A 349 24.05 20.30 3.04
CA ASN A 349 25.26 20.66 3.79
C ASN A 349 25.03 21.64 4.96
N ALA A 350 23.79 21.80 5.43
CA ALA A 350 23.41 22.83 6.41
C ALA A 350 23.81 24.24 5.93
N VAL A 351 23.65 24.51 4.64
CA VAL A 351 23.93 25.81 4.03
C VAL A 351 22.61 26.40 3.56
N ASP A 352 22.15 27.47 4.22
CA ASP A 352 20.86 28.09 3.95
C ASP A 352 20.66 28.47 2.48
N ASN A 353 21.69 29.00 1.82
CA ASN A 353 21.63 29.41 0.41
C ASN A 353 22.03 28.29 -0.57
N ALA A 354 21.98 27.02 -0.17
CA ALA A 354 22.24 25.91 -1.07
C ALA A 354 21.33 25.98 -2.31
N PRO A 355 21.86 25.68 -3.51
CA PRO A 355 21.11 25.82 -4.76
C PRO A 355 19.96 24.81 -4.90
N TYR A 356 19.94 23.77 -4.07
CA TYR A 356 18.91 22.72 -4.04
C TYR A 356 18.83 22.08 -2.65
N LEU A 357 17.70 21.44 -2.35
CA LEU A 357 17.54 20.53 -1.20
C LEU A 357 17.79 19.07 -1.61
N ILE A 358 17.99 18.20 -0.64
CA ILE A 358 18.24 16.77 -0.85
C ILE A 358 17.36 15.89 0.06
N ALA A 359 17.16 14.65 -0.35
CA ALA A 359 16.58 13.58 0.47
C ALA A 359 17.71 12.80 1.16
N TRP A 360 18.19 13.32 2.30
CA TRP A 360 19.30 12.76 3.07
C TRP A 360 18.81 11.73 4.09
N PRO A 361 19.59 10.71 4.49
CA PRO A 361 19.20 9.85 5.60
C PRO A 361 18.76 10.66 6.83
N CYS A 362 17.69 10.20 7.47
CA CYS A 362 17.11 10.93 8.59
C CYS A 362 18.08 11.01 9.77
N LYS A 363 18.35 12.24 10.21
CA LYS A 363 19.16 12.51 11.40
C LYS A 363 18.30 12.31 12.62
N THR A 364 18.89 11.75 13.66
CA THR A 364 18.17 11.40 14.87
C THR A 364 19.00 11.74 16.10
N ARG A 365 18.29 11.93 17.20
CA ARG A 365 18.85 12.22 18.51
C ARG A 365 17.95 11.59 19.57
N PRO A 366 18.49 11.18 20.74
CA PRO A 366 17.64 10.64 21.80
C PRO A 366 16.73 11.73 22.38
N ASN A 367 17.22 12.97 22.44
CA ASN A 367 16.40 14.16 22.61
C ASN A 367 16.08 14.78 21.24
N GLN A 368 14.81 14.74 20.85
CA GLN A 368 14.34 15.21 19.55
C GLN A 368 14.57 16.71 19.32
N ALA A 369 14.67 17.51 20.38
CA ALA A 369 14.97 18.95 20.27
C ALA A 369 16.38 19.22 19.72
N ASP A 370 17.30 18.25 19.85
CA ASP A 370 18.70 18.39 19.45
C ASP A 370 18.96 17.98 17.99
N VAL A 371 17.91 17.55 17.27
CA VAL A 371 18.03 17.26 15.83
C VAL A 371 18.47 18.54 15.12
N LYS A 372 19.46 18.43 14.23
CA LYS A 372 20.01 19.59 13.54
C LYS A 372 18.94 20.31 12.72
N TRP A 373 19.06 21.63 12.70
CA TRP A 373 18.09 22.53 12.09
C TRP A 373 17.84 22.24 10.61
N ASN A 374 18.82 21.71 9.87
CA ASN A 374 18.72 21.52 8.42
C ASN A 374 17.84 20.34 8.00
N GLN A 375 17.31 19.58 8.95
CA GLN A 375 16.19 18.65 8.70
C GLN A 375 14.94 19.00 9.49
N ARG A 376 14.91 20.12 10.22
CA ARG A 376 13.75 20.56 10.98
C ARG A 376 13.04 21.66 10.21
N PHE A 377 11.74 21.52 10.07
CA PHE A 377 10.90 22.45 9.33
C PHE A 377 9.63 22.76 10.10
N THR A 378 9.22 24.02 10.01
CA THR A 378 7.90 24.44 10.47
C THR A 378 6.97 24.49 9.26
N LEU A 379 5.97 23.62 9.26
CA LEU A 379 4.95 23.56 8.22
C LEU A 379 3.75 24.45 8.59
N PRO A 380 2.95 24.89 7.59
CA PRO A 380 1.61 25.41 7.85
C PRO A 380 0.80 24.39 8.67
N THR A 381 0.19 24.86 9.77
CA THR A 381 -0.60 24.00 10.67
C THR A 381 -1.86 23.52 9.97
N VAL A 382 -1.96 22.23 9.68
CA VAL A 382 -3.19 21.61 9.18
C VAL A 382 -4.19 21.51 10.35
N PRO A 383 -5.44 21.98 10.19
CA PRO A 383 -6.47 21.85 11.23
C PRO A 383 -6.60 20.41 11.72
N ASN A 384 -6.70 20.20 13.04
CA ASN A 384 -6.78 18.89 13.70
C ASN A 384 -5.54 17.99 13.62
N GLY A 385 -4.38 18.54 13.23
CA GLY A 385 -3.11 17.81 13.18
C GLY A 385 -3.01 16.81 12.02
N PRO A 386 -1.81 16.27 11.73
CA PRO A 386 -1.58 15.39 10.57
C PRO A 386 -2.27 14.01 10.68
N HIS A 387 -2.87 13.67 11.83
CA HIS A 387 -3.36 12.34 12.18
C HIS A 387 -4.87 12.25 12.46
N SER A 388 -5.66 13.31 12.25
CA SER A 388 -7.10 13.26 12.55
C SER A 388 -7.87 12.54 11.45
N GLU A 389 -8.51 11.44 11.85
CA GLU A 389 -9.46 10.71 11.03
C GLU A 389 -10.74 11.56 10.89
N MET A 390 -11.13 11.85 9.65
CA MET A 390 -12.40 12.47 9.24
C MET A 390 -12.51 14.02 9.36
N SER A 391 -12.08 14.73 8.31
CA SER A 391 -12.73 15.99 7.88
C SER A 391 -12.37 16.29 6.42
N THR A 392 -13.27 16.94 5.70
CA THR A 392 -13.21 17.12 4.24
C THR A 392 -12.29 18.26 3.77
N ASN A 393 -11.48 18.89 4.65
CA ASN A 393 -10.65 20.07 4.33
C ASN A 393 -9.28 20.12 5.08
N HIS A 394 -8.52 19.03 5.11
CA HIS A 394 -7.19 18.99 5.75
C HIS A 394 -6.06 19.51 4.86
N SER A 395 -6.15 20.77 4.44
CA SER A 395 -5.02 21.44 3.81
C SER A 395 -4.81 22.83 4.40
N GLN A 396 -3.56 23.22 4.61
CA GLN A 396 -3.22 24.59 5.00
C GLN A 396 -2.26 25.20 4.00
N VAL A 397 -2.59 26.42 3.58
CA VAL A 397 -1.72 27.27 2.75
C VAL A 397 -0.85 28.10 3.67
N GLY A 398 0.45 28.15 3.39
CA GLY A 398 1.38 29.00 4.11
C GLY A 398 2.79 28.92 3.55
N VAL A 399 3.77 29.26 4.40
CA VAL A 399 5.19 29.12 4.10
C VAL A 399 5.78 27.95 4.89
N ILE A 400 6.78 27.29 4.32
CA ILE A 400 7.57 26.28 5.02
C ILE A 400 8.89 26.93 5.44
N ARG A 401 9.17 26.93 6.75
CA ARG A 401 10.37 27.56 7.32
C ARG A 401 11.41 26.51 7.66
N SER A 402 12.69 26.81 7.44
CA SER A 402 13.78 25.99 7.99
C SER A 402 13.87 26.21 9.50
N GLY A 403 14.51 25.28 10.21
CA GLY A 403 14.88 25.47 11.60
C GLY A 403 16.05 26.44 11.82
N SER A 404 16.56 27.11 10.78
CA SER A 404 17.69 28.03 10.92
C SER A 404 17.28 29.35 11.55
N ASN A 405 18.24 30.05 12.15
CA ASN A 405 18.01 31.36 12.76
C ASN A 405 17.77 32.47 11.73
N ASN A 406 18.02 32.22 10.44
CA ASN A 406 17.95 33.23 9.38
C ASN A 406 16.54 33.47 8.83
N ASN A 407 15.51 32.80 9.38
CA ASN A 407 14.10 32.91 8.99
C ASN A 407 13.91 32.79 7.47
N TYR A 408 14.52 31.76 6.87
CA TYR A 408 14.36 31.46 5.46
C TYR A 408 13.19 30.53 5.19
N CYS A 409 12.55 30.79 4.05
CA CYS A 409 11.39 30.05 3.58
C CYS A 409 11.73 29.24 2.34
N MET A 410 11.11 28.06 2.23
CA MET A 410 11.25 27.19 1.08
C MET A 410 10.68 27.87 -0.17
N SER A 411 11.46 27.92 -1.24
CA SER A 411 11.04 28.47 -2.53
C SER A 411 10.92 27.35 -3.56
N SER A 412 9.76 27.26 -4.20
CA SER A 412 9.54 26.45 -5.40
C SER A 412 10.15 27.16 -6.63
N PRO A 413 10.67 26.39 -7.60
CA PRO A 413 11.06 26.95 -8.90
C PRO A 413 9.86 27.17 -9.85
N GLY A 414 8.66 26.69 -9.50
CA GLY A 414 7.45 26.79 -10.34
C GLY A 414 7.56 26.10 -11.70
N SER A 415 8.50 25.15 -11.82
CA SER A 415 8.81 24.43 -13.05
C SER A 415 9.18 22.99 -12.73
N THR A 416 8.73 22.07 -13.59
CA THR A 416 9.03 20.64 -13.50
C THR A 416 10.21 20.23 -14.38
N THR A 417 10.88 21.20 -15.02
CA THR A 417 12.04 20.95 -15.88
C THR A 417 13.22 20.45 -15.05
N THR A 418 13.93 19.45 -15.55
CA THR A 418 15.18 18.95 -14.94
C THR A 418 16.14 20.11 -14.69
N GLY A 419 16.74 20.17 -13.49
CA GLY A 419 17.60 21.28 -13.08
C GLY A 419 16.89 22.41 -12.33
N ALA A 420 15.54 22.41 -12.29
CA ALA A 420 14.76 23.33 -11.48
C ALA A 420 14.52 22.75 -10.08
N TYR A 421 15.20 23.28 -9.07
CA TYR A 421 15.18 22.73 -7.71
C TYR A 421 14.47 23.62 -6.70
N VAL A 422 13.99 22.98 -5.65
CA VAL A 422 13.51 23.64 -4.43
C VAL A 422 14.70 24.07 -3.57
N ARG A 423 14.62 25.21 -2.88
CA ARG A 423 15.73 25.80 -2.09
C ARG A 423 15.25 26.65 -0.90
N PHE A 424 16.16 27.01 0.02
CA PHE A 424 15.90 27.85 1.22
C PHE A 424 16.67 29.19 1.20
N ASN A 425 16.70 29.88 0.07
CA ASN A 425 17.57 31.06 -0.10
C ASN A 425 16.84 32.42 -0.04
N ILE A 426 15.58 32.45 0.42
CA ILE A 426 14.76 33.68 0.44
C ILE A 426 14.19 33.89 1.83
N ALA A 427 14.32 35.11 2.36
CA ALA A 427 13.67 35.52 3.59
C ALA A 427 12.16 35.25 3.55
N CYS A 428 11.61 34.80 4.66
CA CYS A 428 10.18 34.64 4.79
C CYS A 428 9.48 36.01 4.66
N PRO A 429 8.33 36.09 3.96
CA PRO A 429 7.63 37.35 3.75
C PRO A 429 7.00 37.86 5.06
N VAL A 430 6.98 39.18 5.23
CA VAL A 430 6.29 39.88 6.33
C VAL A 430 4.87 40.33 5.91
N GLY A 431 4.49 40.09 4.66
CA GLY A 431 3.21 40.46 4.06
C GLY A 431 2.59 39.31 3.25
N PRO A 432 1.89 39.60 2.13
CA PRO A 432 1.34 38.58 1.26
C PRO A 432 2.39 37.55 0.86
N ILE A 433 2.03 36.27 0.89
CA ILE A 433 2.95 35.18 0.56
C ILE A 433 3.20 35.19 -0.95
N PRO A 434 4.45 35.39 -1.41
CA PRO A 434 4.79 35.29 -2.83
C PRO A 434 4.48 33.89 -3.34
N ARG A 435 4.01 33.79 -4.59
CA ARG A 435 3.61 32.51 -5.20
C ARG A 435 4.69 31.42 -5.12
N ASN A 436 5.97 31.80 -5.23
CA ASN A 436 7.10 30.88 -5.13
C ASN A 436 7.38 30.36 -3.71
N GLN A 437 6.87 31.03 -2.68
CA GLN A 437 6.99 30.61 -1.27
C GLN A 437 5.67 30.08 -0.72
N GLN A 438 4.61 30.06 -1.53
CA GLN A 438 3.32 29.52 -1.16
C GLN A 438 3.35 27.99 -1.28
N TRP A 439 3.02 27.32 -0.18
CA TRP A 439 2.89 25.87 -0.10
C TRP A 439 1.57 25.49 0.53
N THR A 440 0.91 24.49 -0.05
CA THR A 440 -0.28 23.85 0.49
C THR A 440 0.12 22.48 1.01
N VAL A 441 0.06 22.30 2.33
CA VAL A 441 0.35 21.02 2.98
C VAL A 441 -0.95 20.28 3.23
N TYR A 442 -1.05 19.05 2.74
CA TYR A 442 -2.21 18.18 2.92
C TYR A 442 -1.93 17.17 4.04
N GLY A 443 -2.90 16.98 4.94
CA GLY A 443 -2.93 15.85 5.88
C GLY A 443 -3.58 14.61 5.25
N LYS A 444 -4.25 13.78 6.07
CA LYS A 444 -5.16 12.73 5.60
C LYS A 444 -6.37 13.38 4.90
N THR A 445 -6.75 12.86 3.73
CA THR A 445 -7.91 13.31 2.94
C THR A 445 -8.80 12.10 2.61
N ASP A 446 -9.96 12.32 1.98
CA ASP A 446 -10.88 11.24 1.58
C ASP A 446 -10.30 10.28 0.51
N SER A 447 -9.22 10.68 -0.16
CA SER A 447 -8.50 9.84 -1.11
C SER A 447 -7.03 9.83 -0.76
N TYR A 448 -6.47 8.63 -0.56
CA TYR A 448 -5.05 8.50 -0.28
C TYR A 448 -4.18 9.16 -1.35
N SER A 449 -4.62 9.23 -2.61
CA SER A 449 -3.88 9.90 -3.69
C SER A 449 -3.60 11.38 -3.39
N THR A 450 -4.53 12.11 -2.75
CA THR A 450 -4.38 13.53 -2.41
C THR A 450 -3.85 13.76 -1.00
N SER A 451 -3.80 12.72 -0.17
CA SER A 451 -3.29 12.81 1.20
C SER A 451 -1.77 13.00 1.26
N TYR A 452 -1.31 13.71 2.30
CA TYR A 452 0.10 13.86 2.69
C TYR A 452 1.02 14.49 1.62
N GLN A 453 0.43 15.20 0.66
CA GLN A 453 1.15 15.93 -0.38
C GLN A 453 1.55 17.33 0.11
N ILE A 454 2.63 17.88 -0.46
CA ILE A 454 3.01 19.28 -0.29
C ILE A 454 3.03 19.90 -1.68
N LYS A 455 2.08 20.79 -1.97
CA LYS A 455 1.93 21.44 -3.29
C LYS A 455 2.45 22.87 -3.27
N ASP A 456 3.13 23.30 -4.32
CA ASP A 456 3.56 24.69 -4.46
C ASP A 456 2.43 25.62 -4.95
N GLY A 457 2.71 26.92 -5.07
CA GLY A 457 1.77 27.93 -5.59
C GLY A 457 1.40 27.78 -7.07
N TRP A 458 1.99 26.83 -7.80
CA TRP A 458 1.63 26.48 -9.19
C TRP A 458 0.88 25.16 -9.30
N GLY A 459 0.72 24.42 -8.20
CA GLY A 459 0.01 23.14 -8.17
C GLY A 459 0.90 21.92 -8.40
N TYR A 460 2.22 22.08 -8.38
CA TYR A 460 3.17 20.96 -8.46
C TYR A 460 3.48 20.40 -7.08
N CYS A 461 3.75 19.09 -7.00
CA CYS A 461 4.00 18.36 -5.77
C CYS A 461 5.50 18.26 -5.47
N LEU A 462 5.89 18.56 -4.23
CA LEU A 462 7.23 18.35 -3.69
C LEU A 462 7.59 16.87 -3.67
N GLN A 463 8.74 16.52 -4.23
CA GLN A 463 9.23 15.14 -4.24
C GLN A 463 10.76 15.09 -4.43
N PRO A 464 11.43 14.04 -3.92
CA PRO A 464 12.73 13.65 -4.45
C PRO A 464 12.54 13.02 -5.83
N GLN A 465 13.61 12.97 -6.63
CA GLN A 465 13.58 12.12 -7.82
C GLN A 465 13.58 10.64 -7.44
N ASP A 466 12.98 9.79 -8.27
CA ASP A 466 13.03 8.34 -8.07
C ASP A 466 14.47 7.86 -8.21
N GLN A 467 14.95 7.11 -7.21
CA GLN A 467 16.27 6.46 -7.21
C GLN A 467 16.42 5.45 -8.35
N ASN A 468 15.31 4.99 -8.93
CA ASN A 468 15.27 4.04 -10.04
C ASN A 468 14.86 4.69 -11.38
N ALA A 469 14.79 6.02 -11.45
CA ALA A 469 14.58 6.70 -12.72
C ALA A 469 15.71 6.35 -13.70
N ALA A 470 15.43 6.41 -15.01
CA ALA A 470 16.45 6.15 -16.04
C ALA A 470 17.64 7.11 -15.94
N ASN A 471 17.36 8.38 -15.61
CA ASN A 471 18.36 9.42 -15.40
C ASN A 471 18.18 10.04 -14.00
N PRO A 472 18.64 9.35 -12.95
CA PRO A 472 18.48 9.81 -11.58
C PRO A 472 19.41 11.00 -11.29
N ASP A 473 18.87 12.08 -10.72
CA ASP A 473 19.64 13.26 -10.35
C ASP A 473 20.12 13.18 -8.90
N TYR A 474 21.28 12.56 -8.75
CA TYR A 474 21.92 12.36 -7.47
C TYR A 474 22.66 13.62 -7.01
N PHE A 475 22.51 13.94 -5.72
CA PHE A 475 23.54 14.69 -5.00
C PHE A 475 24.75 13.79 -4.72
N ASN A 476 24.51 12.54 -4.34
CA ASN A 476 25.53 11.53 -4.14
C ASN A 476 25.05 10.18 -4.69
N ALA A 477 25.62 9.78 -5.83
CA ALA A 477 25.22 8.56 -6.53
C ALA A 477 25.48 7.30 -5.72
N THR A 478 26.55 7.30 -4.93
CA THR A 478 26.93 6.13 -4.11
C THR A 478 25.91 5.89 -2.99
N ASN A 479 25.30 6.94 -2.43
CA ASN A 479 24.29 6.82 -1.37
C ASN A 479 22.86 6.89 -1.90
N LYS A 480 22.72 7.02 -3.22
CA LYS A 480 21.46 7.31 -3.90
C LYS A 480 20.70 8.47 -3.23
N VAL A 481 21.43 9.51 -2.81
CA VAL A 481 20.82 10.71 -2.22
C VAL A 481 20.34 11.58 -3.37
N MET A 482 19.03 11.83 -3.40
CA MET A 482 18.35 12.51 -4.50
C MET A 482 18.22 14.00 -4.21
N LYS A 483 18.27 14.83 -5.26
CA LYS A 483 17.85 16.22 -5.16
C LYS A 483 16.34 16.33 -5.11
N ILE A 484 15.86 17.44 -4.55
CA ILE A 484 14.43 17.73 -4.37
C ILE A 484 13.98 18.72 -5.44
N PHE A 485 12.85 18.40 -6.07
CA PHE A 485 12.22 19.20 -7.10
C PHE A 485 10.70 19.19 -6.91
N VAL A 486 9.98 19.83 -7.83
CA VAL A 486 8.52 19.76 -7.92
C VAL A 486 8.12 19.09 -9.24
N GLY A 487 7.11 18.22 -9.20
CA GLY A 487 6.58 17.59 -10.42
C GLY A 487 5.05 17.60 -10.46
N PRO A 488 4.44 17.15 -11.57
CA PRO A 488 2.99 17.01 -11.67
C PRO A 488 2.48 16.12 -10.54
N CYS A 489 1.44 16.56 -9.84
CA CYS A 489 0.85 15.78 -8.76
C CYS A 489 0.15 14.52 -9.31
N ASP A 490 0.68 13.34 -9.01
CA ASP A 490 0.18 12.04 -9.49
C ASP A 490 -0.36 11.16 -8.34
N GLY A 491 -0.16 11.59 -7.09
CA GLY A 491 -0.61 10.86 -5.91
C GLY A 491 0.27 9.68 -5.53
N SER A 492 1.42 9.51 -6.18
CA SER A 492 2.38 8.47 -5.89
C SER A 492 2.94 8.60 -4.46
N THR A 493 3.48 7.49 -3.95
CA THR A 493 4.19 7.47 -2.65
C THR A 493 5.44 8.35 -2.64
N LEU A 494 5.98 8.71 -3.81
CA LEU A 494 7.15 9.59 -3.89
C LEU A 494 6.80 11.04 -3.51
N GLN A 495 5.53 11.43 -3.68
CA GLN A 495 5.01 12.77 -3.37
C GLN A 495 4.43 12.89 -1.96
N LYS A 496 4.61 11.86 -1.12
CA LYS A 496 4.03 11.78 0.22
C LYS A 496 5.08 12.00 1.27
N TRP A 497 4.78 12.89 2.21
CA TRP A 497 5.67 13.29 3.28
C TRP A 497 5.02 13.08 4.64
N ASN A 498 5.71 12.39 5.56
CA ASN A 498 5.17 11.96 6.86
C ASN A 498 3.83 11.23 6.76
N ALA A 499 3.60 10.52 5.65
CA ALA A 499 2.35 9.83 5.43
C ALA A 499 2.21 8.62 6.34
N GLU A 500 1.02 8.45 6.89
CA GLU A 500 0.64 7.20 7.53
C GLU A 500 0.51 6.09 6.51
N VAL A 501 0.54 4.85 7.01
CA VAL A 501 0.12 3.70 6.21
C VAL A 501 -1.33 3.88 5.78
N ASN A 502 -1.57 3.83 4.48
CA ASN A 502 -2.88 3.60 3.92
C ASN A 502 -3.33 2.19 4.30
N LYS A 503 -4.11 2.09 5.37
CA LYS A 503 -4.85 0.88 5.69
C LYS A 503 -6.21 1.03 5.04
N LEU A 504 -6.39 0.43 3.87
CA LEU A 504 -7.74 0.24 3.35
C LEU A 504 -8.38 -0.90 4.14
N ASP A 505 -9.16 -0.56 5.16
CA ASP A 505 -9.98 -1.52 5.89
C ASP A 505 -11.16 -1.93 5.00
N PRO A 506 -11.30 -3.23 4.67
CA PRO A 506 -12.16 -3.65 3.58
C PRO A 506 -13.64 -3.73 3.99
N VAL A 507 -14.49 -3.08 3.20
CA VAL A 507 -15.77 -3.71 2.81
C VAL A 507 -15.44 -4.62 1.63
N ARG A 508 -15.36 -5.93 1.89
CA ARG A 508 -14.71 -6.92 1.00
C ARG A 508 -15.35 -7.02 -0.40
N LEU A 509 -16.63 -6.69 -0.53
CA LEU A 509 -17.34 -6.53 -1.79
C LEU A 509 -18.44 -5.51 -1.53
N LYS A 510 -18.47 -4.42 -2.30
CA LYS A 510 -19.48 -3.37 -2.18
C LYS A 510 -20.16 -3.11 -3.52
N ASP A 511 -21.25 -2.33 -3.46
CA ASP A 511 -21.97 -1.82 -4.62
C ASP A 511 -22.48 -2.92 -5.55
N VAL A 512 -22.94 -4.03 -4.97
CA VAL A 512 -23.49 -5.14 -5.75
C VAL A 512 -24.84 -4.75 -6.31
N ASN A 513 -24.93 -4.63 -7.64
CA ASN A 513 -26.17 -4.27 -8.33
C ASN A 513 -26.44 -5.19 -9.53
N GLU A 514 -27.71 -5.44 -9.81
CA GLU A 514 -28.18 -6.05 -11.06
C GLU A 514 -28.22 -4.95 -12.15
N LYS A 515 -27.64 -5.24 -13.32
CA LYS A 515 -27.66 -4.35 -14.49
C LYS A 515 -28.83 -4.66 -15.43
#